data_AF-A0A660E4W2-F1
#
_entry.id   AF-A0A660E4W2-F1
#
_cell.length_a   1.000
_cell.length_b   1.000
_cell.length_c   1.000
_cell.angle_alpha   90.00
_cell.angle_beta   90.00
_cell.angle_gamma   90.00
#
_symmetry.space_group_name_H-M   'P 1'
#
loop_
_entity.id
_entity.type
_entity.pdbx_description
1 polymer ?
#
loop_
_entity_poly.entity_id
_entity_poly.type
_entity_poly.pdbx_seq_one_letter_code
_entity_poly.pdbx_strand_id
1 'polypeptide(L)'
;MAKATTVNLLKGGFLSLVGIWLLLSVVSVNQWLMGGLAFSALIILNGHFLIFPDTAAHGLSRVSLIGSIALVVISVIKFFILSAL
;
A
#
# COMPACT_ATOMS: atom_id res chain seq x y z
N MET A 1 -23.86 14.21 -9.08
CA MET A 1 -23.69 13.51 -7.79
C MET A 1 -22.99 12.15 -7.90
N ALA A 2 -23.26 11.31 -8.93
CA ALA A 2 -22.65 9.98 -9.05
C ALA A 2 -21.09 9.94 -9.08
N LYS A 3 -20.44 10.91 -9.73
CA LYS A 3 -18.97 10.97 -9.88
C LYS A 3 -18.22 11.09 -8.54
N ALA A 4 -18.78 11.79 -7.56
CA ALA A 4 -18.16 11.95 -6.24
C ALA A 4 -18.22 10.65 -5.43
N THR A 5 -19.32 9.90 -5.55
CA THR A 5 -19.50 8.60 -4.89
C THR A 5 -18.51 7.56 -5.40
N THR A 6 -18.30 7.49 -6.72
CA THR A 6 -17.32 6.56 -7.33
C THR A 6 -15.89 6.83 -6.88
N VAL A 7 -15.50 8.11 -6.79
CA VAL A 7 -14.15 8.50 -6.32
C VAL A 7 -13.94 8.13 -4.85
N ASN A 8 -14.95 8.31 -4.01
CA ASN A 8 -14.85 7.95 -2.59
C ASN A 8 -14.78 6.42 -2.38
N LEU A 9 -15.52 5.64 -3.17
CA LEU A 9 -15.42 4.18 -3.17
C LEU A 9 -14.03 3.70 -3.61
N LEU A 10 -13.47 4.32 -4.65
CA LEU A 10 -12.12 4.01 -5.12
C LEU A 10 -11.07 4.27 -4.03
N LYS A 11 -11.16 5.42 -3.35
CA LYS A 11 -10.27 5.77 -2.23
C LYS A 11 -10.40 4.81 -1.06
N GLY A 12 -11.62 4.41 -0.71
CA GLY A 12 -11.87 3.42 0.33
C GLY A 12 -11.30 2.05 -0.03
N GLY A 13 -11.57 1.57 -1.24
CA GLY A 13 -11.04 0.30 -1.75
C GLY A 13 -9.51 0.28 -1.81
N PHE A 14 -8.89 1.39 -2.22
CA PHE A 14 -7.44 1.52 -2.20
C PHE A 14 -6.87 1.41 -0.78
N LEU A 15 -7.51 2.06 0.19
CA LEU A 15 -7.07 1.97 1.59
C LEU A 15 -7.21 0.54 2.14
N SER A 16 -8.31 -0.15 1.82
CA SER A 16 -8.49 -1.56 2.17
C SER A 16 -7.43 -2.46 1.52
N LEU A 17 -7.10 -2.21 0.24
CA LEU A 17 -6.04 -2.94 -0.46
C LEU A 17 -4.68 -2.77 0.26
N VAL A 18 -4.30 -1.53 0.59
CA VAL A 18 -3.07 -1.23 1.34
C VAL A 18 -3.07 -1.98 2.67
N GLY A 19 -4.17 -1.95 3.42
CA GLY A 19 -4.29 -2.64 4.70
C GLY A 19 -4.14 -4.17 4.59
N ILE A 20 -4.82 -4.80 3.63
CA ILE A 20 -4.71 -6.24 3.37
C ILE A 20 -3.28 -6.62 2.97
N TRP A 21 -2.66 -5.84 2.09
CA TRP A 21 -1.27 -6.08 1.67
C TRP A 21 -0.32 -5.98 2.85
N LEU A 22 -0.52 -5.01 3.74
CA LEU A 22 0.33 -4.80 4.90
C LEU A 22 0.22 -5.98 5.87
N LEU A 23 -0.99 -6.49 6.11
CA LEU A 23 -1.20 -7.70 6.90
C LEU A 23 -0.52 -8.91 6.26
N LEU A 24 -0.70 -9.13 4.95
CA LEU A 24 -0.04 -10.22 4.22
C LEU A 24 1.48 -10.14 4.30
N SER A 25 2.04 -8.94 4.13
CA SER A 25 3.47 -8.68 4.28
C SER A 25 3.95 -8.98 5.70
N VAL A 26 3.17 -8.69 6.73
CA VAL A 26 3.54 -8.97 8.13
C VAL A 26 3.48 -10.46 8.47
N VAL A 27 2.47 -11.19 8.00
CA VAL A 27 2.31 -12.63 8.33
C VAL A 27 3.08 -13.58 7.40
N SER A 28 3.42 -13.14 6.19
CA SER A 28 4.13 -13.98 5.22
C SER A 28 5.56 -14.29 5.66
N VAL A 29 5.97 -15.54 5.51
CA VAL A 29 7.34 -16.03 5.79
C VAL A 29 8.00 -16.60 4.53
N ASN A 30 7.29 -16.63 3.41
CA ASN A 30 7.77 -17.17 2.15
C ASN A 30 8.55 -16.08 1.39
N GLN A 31 9.84 -16.33 1.12
CA GLN A 31 10.73 -15.39 0.46
C GLN A 31 10.25 -14.95 -0.93
N TRP A 32 9.76 -15.89 -1.75
CA TRP A 32 9.25 -15.59 -3.10
C TRP A 32 8.00 -14.73 -3.05
N LEU A 33 7.07 -15.06 -2.15
CA LEU A 33 5.87 -14.25 -1.92
C LEU A 33 6.27 -12.86 -1.42
N MET A 34 7.28 -12.77 -0.57
CA MET A 34 7.74 -11.50 -0.01
C MET A 34 8.41 -10.60 -1.06
N GLY A 35 9.14 -11.18 -2.02
CA GLY A 35 9.67 -10.44 -3.17
C GLY A 35 8.55 -9.85 -4.02
N GLY A 36 7.51 -10.64 -4.30
CA GLY A 36 6.31 -10.16 -5.00
C GLY A 36 5.56 -9.07 -4.23
N LEU A 37 5.45 -9.20 -2.91
CA LEU A 37 4.83 -8.19 -2.04
C LEU A 37 5.64 -6.90 -2.00
N ALA A 38 6.98 -6.97 -1.94
CA ALA A 38 7.85 -5.79 -2.00
C ALA A 38 7.75 -5.05 -3.34
N PHE A 39 7.73 -5.78 -4.46
CA PHE A 39 7.54 -5.17 -5.77
C PHE A 39 6.15 -4.54 -5.92
N SER A 40 5.10 -5.27 -5.54
CA SER A 40 3.72 -4.76 -5.60
C SER A 40 3.47 -3.58 -4.64
N ALA A 41 4.16 -3.50 -3.51
CA ALA A 41 4.13 -2.34 -2.61
C ALA A 41 4.58 -1.05 -3.31
N LEU A 42 5.60 -1.12 -4.16
CA LEU A 42 6.07 0.04 -4.96
C LEU A 42 5.01 0.47 -5.99
N ILE A 43 4.32 -0.50 -6.61
CA ILE A 43 3.21 -0.22 -7.53
C ILE A 43 2.06 0.45 -6.78
N ILE A 44 1.70 -0.06 -5.61
CA ILE A 44 0.66 0.51 -4.75
C ILE A 44 1.03 1.93 -4.35
N LEU A 45 2.28 2.20 -3.96
CA LEU A 45 2.75 3.55 -3.65
C LEU A 45 2.61 4.50 -4.86
N ASN A 46 2.92 4.05 -6.07
CA ASN A 46 2.67 4.84 -7.28
C ASN A 46 1.16 5.08 -7.50
N GLY A 47 0.33 4.05 -7.30
CA GLY A 47 -1.12 4.14 -7.37
C GLY A 47 -1.72 5.15 -6.38
N HIS A 48 -1.10 5.33 -5.21
CA HIS A 48 -1.52 6.34 -4.25
C HIS A 48 -1.48 7.75 -4.87
N PHE A 49 -0.38 8.11 -5.54
CA PHE A 49 -0.25 9.43 -6.18
C PHE A 49 -1.24 9.64 -7.33
N LEU A 50 -1.69 8.57 -7.98
CA LEU A 50 -2.73 8.63 -9.02
C LEU A 50 -4.14 8.84 -8.43
N ILE A 51 -4.45 8.18 -7.31
CA ILE A 51 -5.79 8.19 -6.70
C ILE A 51 -5.99 9.39 -5.76
N PHE A 52 -4.90 9.87 -5.16
CA PHE A 52 -4.86 11.00 -4.25
C PHE A 52 -3.94 12.10 -4.81
N PRO A 53 -4.42 12.88 -5.79
CA PRO A 53 -3.61 13.92 -6.44
C PRO A 53 -3.24 15.06 -5.49
N ASP A 54 -4.04 15.27 -4.43
CA ASP A 54 -3.78 16.29 -3.41
C ASP A 54 -3.51 15.63 -2.05
N THR A 55 -2.23 15.32 -1.84
CA THR A 55 -1.76 14.57 -0.66
C THR A 55 -1.76 15.40 0.62
N ALA A 56 -1.82 16.73 0.51
CA ALA A 56 -1.76 17.65 1.63
C ALA A 56 -3.16 18.04 2.16
N ALA A 57 -4.18 18.03 1.30
CA ALA A 57 -5.50 18.62 1.57
C ALA A 57 -6.47 17.77 2.42
N HIS A 58 -6.30 16.44 2.49
CA HIS A 58 -7.25 15.55 3.20
C HIS A 58 -6.57 14.53 4.11
N GLY A 59 -7.08 14.38 5.34
CA GLY A 59 -6.57 13.44 6.33
C GLY A 59 -6.52 11.99 5.82
N LEU A 60 -7.53 11.57 5.04
CA LEU A 60 -7.56 10.25 4.42
C LEU A 60 -6.39 10.03 3.44
N SER A 61 -5.95 11.08 2.76
CA SER A 61 -4.78 11.00 1.87
C SER A 61 -3.50 10.79 2.65
N ARG A 62 -3.35 11.46 3.79
CA ARG A 62 -2.17 11.29 4.66
C ARG A 62 -2.10 9.87 5.21
N VAL A 63 -3.23 9.33 5.68
CA VAL A 63 -3.31 7.95 6.16
C VAL A 63 -2.96 6.96 5.06
N SER A 64 -3.50 7.16 3.85
CA SER A 64 -3.18 6.30 2.71
C SER A 64 -1.71 6.38 2.30
N LEU A 65 -1.10 7.57 2.33
CA LEU A 65 0.32 7.77 2.05
C LEU A 65 1.19 7.05 3.09
N ILE A 66 0.93 7.29 4.38
CA ILE A 66 1.64 6.65 5.49
C ILE A 66 1.52 5.13 5.40
N GLY A 67 0.32 4.61 5.16
CA GLY A 67 0.09 3.18 5.00
C GLY A 67 0.85 2.58 3.81
N SER A 68 0.89 3.28 2.68
CA SER A 68 1.61 2.83 1.48
C SER A 68 3.13 2.84 1.69
N ILE A 69 3.66 3.88 2.35
CA ILE A 69 5.08 3.96 2.72
C ILE A 69 5.44 2.84 3.71
N ALA A 70 4.64 2.65 4.76
CA ALA A 70 4.84 1.59 5.74
C ALA A 70 4.83 0.20 5.09
N LEU A 71 3.91 -0.03 4.15
CA LEU A 71 3.86 -1.26 3.36
C LEU A 71 5.16 -1.49 2.60
N VAL A 72 5.68 -0.47 1.90
CA VAL A 72 6.95 -0.57 1.18
C VAL A 72 8.09 -0.91 2.14
N VAL A 73 8.23 -0.14 3.22
CA VAL A 73 9.32 -0.32 4.20
C VAL A 73 9.28 -1.72 4.82
N ILE A 74 8.13 -2.16 5.32
CA ILE A 74 7.97 -3.48 5.94
C ILE A 74 8.26 -4.59 4.92
N SER A 75 7.72 -4.47 3.71
CA SER A 75 7.86 -5.51 2.69
C SER A 75 9.31 -5.65 2.23
N VAL A 76 10.00 -4.53 2.01
CA VAL A 76 11.41 -4.49 1.62
C VAL A 76 12.31 -5.01 2.73
N ILE A 77 12.16 -4.52 3.97
CA ILE A 77 12.99 -4.98 5.11
C ILE A 77 12.84 -6.49 5.31
N LYS A 78 11.60 -7.01 5.33
CA LYS A 78 11.38 -8.45 5.49
C LYS A 78 11.91 -9.25 4.31
N PHE A 79 11.79 -8.75 3.08
CA PHE A 79 12.39 -9.43 1.93
C PHE A 79 13.92 -9.54 2.07
N PHE A 80 14.60 -8.48 2.50
CA PHE A 80 16.03 -8.52 2.77
C PHE A 80 16.39 -9.52 3.88
N ILE A 81 15.66 -9.50 5.01
CA ILE A 81 15.88 -10.45 6.12
C ILE A 81 15.70 -11.89 5.65
N LEU A 82 14.60 -12.19 4.94
CA LEU A 82 14.32 -13.54 4.44
C LEU A 82 15.27 -13.99 3.35
N SER A 83 15.84 -13.07 2.57
CA SER A 83 16.82 -13.40 1.53
C SER A 83 18.25 -13.54 2.07
N ALA A 84 18.51 -13.04 3.28
CA ALA A 84 19.80 -13.19 3.95
C ALA A 84 19.89 -14.45 4.83
N LEU A 85 18.76 -15.15 5.02
CA LEU A 85 18.66 -16.41 5.77
C LEU A 85 18.95 -17.61 4.86
#